data_AF-L0ICN1-F1
#
_entry.id   AF-L0ICN1-F1
#
_cell.length_a   1.000
_cell.length_b   1.000
_cell.length_c   1.000
_cell.angle_alpha   90.00
_cell.angle_beta   90.00
_cell.angle_gamma   90.00
#
_symmetry.space_group_name_H-M   'P 1'
#
loop_
_entity.id
_entity.type
_entity.pdbx_description
1 polymer ?
#
loop_
_entity_poly.entity_id
_entity_poly.type
_entity_poly.pdbx_seq_one_letter_code
_entity_poly.pdbx_strand_id
1 'polypeptide(L)'
;MDNRLVVTASFVAYLVAGSLVAIGAYAGGVSVSTDQTAFLAGVGVGGPLLGLVLLWVRNDGFGAALYVVSVIATLWYAGAVFVLGDDPASIAAASGDGATAYTIGLVVFLGIGLVSVLVGSWRWYRTSPGFRTVVDAVAGRRSS
;
A
#
# COMPACT_ATOMS: atom_id res chain seq x y z
N MET A 1 19.52 3.50 -11.76
CA MET A 1 19.05 3.35 -10.36
C MET A 1 18.26 2.05 -10.28
N ASP A 2 18.60 1.14 -9.36
CA ASP A 2 17.94 -0.16 -9.23
C ASP A 2 16.47 0.03 -8.82
N ASN A 3 15.54 -0.57 -9.59
CA ASN A 3 14.11 -0.50 -9.29
C ASN A 3 13.77 -1.10 -7.93
N ARG A 4 14.56 -2.07 -7.46
CA ARG A 4 14.39 -2.70 -6.14
C ARG A 4 14.58 -1.70 -5.02
N LEU A 5 15.57 -0.81 -5.14
CA LEU A 5 15.84 0.23 -4.13
C LEU A 5 14.72 1.27 -4.07
N VAL A 6 14.19 1.68 -5.22
CA VAL A 6 13.08 2.64 -5.27
C VAL A 6 11.82 2.04 -4.63
N VAL A 7 11.48 0.80 -4.97
CA VAL A 7 10.28 0.15 -4.43
C VAL A 7 10.44 -0.16 -2.94
N THR A 8 11.63 -0.58 -2.51
CA THR A 8 11.92 -0.81 -1.08
C THR A 8 11.81 0.49 -0.29
N ALA A 9 12.37 1.61 -0.78
CA ALA A 9 12.26 2.91 -0.13
C ALA A 9 10.81 3.39 -0.03
N SER A 10 10.04 3.24 -1.11
CA SER A 10 8.60 3.55 -1.13
C SER A 10 7.81 2.71 -0.13
N PHE A 11 8.13 1.41 -0.02
CA PHE A 11 7.48 0.54 0.95
C PHE A 11 7.82 0.89 2.40
N VAL A 12 9.08 1.23 2.70
CA VAL A 12 9.47 1.72 4.03
C VAL A 12 8.70 2.98 4.38
N ALA A 13 8.60 3.93 3.45
CA ALA A 13 7.86 5.17 3.68
C ALA A 13 6.35 4.90 3.88
N TYR A 14 5.79 3.92 3.17
CA TYR A 14 4.43 3.42 3.37
C TYR A 14 4.23 2.82 4.78
N LEU A 15 5.18 2.02 5.29
CA LEU A 15 5.12 1.47 6.65
C LEU A 15 5.19 2.55 7.73
N VAL A 16 6.05 3.57 7.53
CA VAL A 16 6.15 4.73 8.43
C VAL A 16 4.81 5.47 8.46
N ALA A 17 4.21 5.72 7.30
CA ALA A 17 2.92 6.39 7.22
C ALA A 17 1.80 5.58 7.89
N GLY A 18 1.75 4.27 7.67
CA GLY A 18 0.79 3.38 8.34
C GLY A 18 0.98 3.36 9.87
N SER A 19 2.22 3.45 10.35
CA SER A 19 2.52 3.54 11.79
C SER A 19 1.99 4.85 12.40
N LEU A 20 2.07 5.96 11.68
CA LEU A 20 1.49 7.24 12.12
C LEU A 20 -0.03 7.18 12.24
N VAL A 21 -0.71 6.49 11.32
CA VAL A 21 -2.16 6.24 11.41
C VAL A 21 -2.48 5.44 12.68
N ALA A 22 -1.73 4.37 12.96
CA ALA A 22 -1.92 3.54 14.13
C ALA A 22 -1.68 4.32 15.44
N ILE A 23 -0.63 5.15 15.50
CA ILE A 23 -0.33 6.02 16.65
C ILE A 23 -1.46 7.03 16.86
N GLY A 24 -1.93 7.68 15.79
CA GLY A 24 -3.04 8.64 15.87
C GLY A 24 -4.33 8.00 16.36
N ALA A 25 -4.66 6.79 15.89
CA ALA A 25 -5.80 6.02 16.35
C ALA A 25 -5.69 5.65 17.84
N TYR A 26 -4.53 5.17 18.27
CA TYR A 26 -4.26 4.85 19.67
C TYR A 26 -4.37 6.10 20.58
N ALA A 27 -3.83 7.23 20.16
CA ALA A 27 -3.92 8.50 20.89
C ALA A 27 -5.36 9.03 20.98
N GLY A 28 -6.21 8.70 19.99
CA GLY A 28 -7.66 8.96 20.03
C GLY A 28 -8.46 8.03 20.96
N GLY A 29 -7.80 7.08 21.64
CA GLY A 29 -8.43 6.20 22.62
C GLY A 29 -9.29 5.09 22.02
N VAL A 30 -9.15 4.80 20.72
CA VAL A 30 -9.96 3.77 20.04
C VAL A 30 -9.06 2.73 19.38
N SER A 31 -9.40 1.46 19.60
CA SER A 31 -8.72 0.32 18.98
C SER A 31 -9.32 0.00 17.61
N VAL A 32 -8.44 -0.18 16.63
CA VAL A 32 -8.77 -0.79 15.34
C VAL A 32 -9.29 -2.23 15.58
N SER A 33 -10.33 -2.65 14.87
CA SER A 33 -10.91 -3.98 15.05
C SER A 33 -9.92 -5.09 14.71
N THR A 34 -10.16 -6.30 15.25
CA THR A 34 -9.33 -7.47 14.93
C THR A 34 -9.29 -7.75 13.44
N ASP A 35 -10.43 -7.62 12.75
CA ASP A 35 -10.53 -7.86 11.30
C ASP A 35 -9.79 -6.80 10.49
N GLN A 36 -9.91 -5.51 10.88
CA GLN A 36 -9.15 -4.42 10.29
C GLN A 36 -7.65 -4.63 10.46
N THR A 37 -7.23 -5.03 11.66
CA THR A 37 -5.82 -5.32 11.97
C THR A 37 -5.30 -6.51 11.17
N ALA A 38 -6.08 -7.59 11.07
CA ALA A 38 -5.72 -8.78 10.31
C ALA A 38 -5.60 -8.48 8.81
N PHE A 39 -6.52 -7.69 8.25
CA PHE A 39 -6.45 -7.28 6.85
C PHE A 39 -5.22 -6.41 6.57
N LEU A 40 -4.97 -5.39 7.41
CA LEU A 40 -3.81 -4.52 7.25
C LEU A 40 -2.49 -5.27 7.43
N ALA A 41 -2.39 -6.22 8.36
CA ALA A 41 -1.21 -7.03 8.55
C ALA A 41 -0.98 -8.01 7.38
N GLY A 42 -2.03 -8.74 6.97
CA GLY A 42 -1.92 -9.74 5.91
C GLY A 42 -1.77 -9.12 4.53
N VAL A 43 -2.75 -8.30 4.13
CA VAL A 43 -2.80 -7.70 2.79
C VAL A 43 -1.97 -6.43 2.71
N GLY A 44 -2.01 -5.58 3.74
CA GLY A 44 -1.31 -4.29 3.73
C GLY A 44 0.18 -4.34 4.00
N VAL A 45 0.67 -5.35 4.72
CA VAL A 45 2.08 -5.50 5.05
C VAL A 45 2.65 -6.78 4.44
N GLY A 46 2.02 -7.93 4.68
CA GLY A 46 2.46 -9.23 4.19
C GLY A 46 2.51 -9.33 2.66
N GLY A 47 1.46 -8.86 1.98
CA GLY A 47 1.38 -8.86 0.52
C GLY A 47 2.53 -8.09 -0.16
N PRO A 48 2.75 -6.79 0.16
CA PRO A 48 3.84 -6.02 -0.41
C PRO A 48 5.23 -6.54 0.01
N LEU A 49 5.39 -7.05 1.24
CA LEU A 49 6.63 -7.70 1.68
C LEU A 49 6.95 -8.92 0.82
N LEU A 50 5.98 -9.80 0.59
CA LEU A 50 6.17 -10.98 -0.24
C LEU A 50 6.47 -10.57 -1.69
N GLY A 51 5.78 -9.55 -2.21
CA GLY A 51 6.07 -8.96 -3.51
C GLY A 51 7.52 -8.45 -3.62
N LEU A 52 8.01 -7.76 -2.58
CA LEU A 52 9.40 -7.32 -2.48
C LEU A 52 10.39 -8.48 -2.42
N VAL A 53 10.14 -9.50 -1.60
CA VAL A 53 10.98 -10.70 -1.53
C VAL A 53 11.10 -11.34 -2.92
N LEU A 54 9.98 -11.49 -3.63
CA LEU A 54 9.94 -12.01 -5.00
C LEU A 54 10.77 -11.16 -5.98
N LEU A 55 10.68 -9.82 -5.88
CA LEU A 55 11.51 -8.91 -6.67
C LEU A 55 13.00 -9.10 -6.36
N TRP A 56 13.38 -9.25 -5.08
CA TRP A 56 14.76 -9.46 -4.69
C TRP A 56 15.34 -10.79 -5.21
N VAL A 57 14.53 -11.86 -5.24
CA VAL A 57 14.92 -13.15 -5.85
C VAL A 57 14.77 -13.18 -7.38
N ARG A 58 14.56 -12.02 -8.03
CA ARG A 58 14.45 -11.86 -9.49
C ARG A 58 13.20 -12.46 -10.13
N ASN A 59 12.13 -12.68 -9.36
CA ASN A 59 10.81 -13.02 -9.90
C ASN A 59 10.00 -11.74 -10.16
N ASP A 60 10.43 -10.99 -11.17
CA ASP A 60 9.91 -9.64 -11.43
C ASP A 60 8.45 -9.63 -11.95
N GLY A 61 7.98 -10.73 -12.55
CA GLY A 61 6.60 -10.86 -13.03
C GLY A 61 5.61 -10.96 -11.86
N PHE A 62 5.79 -11.96 -10.99
CA PHE A 62 4.92 -12.16 -9.84
C PHE A 62 5.15 -11.15 -8.72
N GLY A 63 6.41 -10.77 -8.47
CA GLY A 63 6.74 -9.85 -7.39
C GLY A 63 6.14 -8.46 -7.58
N ALA A 64 6.26 -7.89 -8.78
CA ALA A 64 5.66 -6.60 -9.12
C ALA A 64 4.13 -6.65 -9.09
N ALA A 65 3.53 -7.70 -9.68
CA ALA A 65 2.08 -7.85 -9.69
C ALA A 65 1.50 -7.99 -8.27
N LEU A 66 2.09 -8.84 -7.44
CA LEU A 66 1.67 -9.03 -6.05
C LEU A 66 1.81 -7.73 -5.25
N TYR A 67 2.94 -7.03 -5.38
CA TYR A 67 3.14 -5.73 -4.72
C TYR A 67 2.05 -4.73 -5.10
N VAL A 68 1.79 -4.56 -6.40
CA VAL A 68 0.79 -3.61 -6.91
C VAL A 68 -0.61 -3.96 -6.41
N VAL A 69 -1.03 -5.23 -6.55
CA VAL A 69 -2.38 -5.66 -6.16
C VAL A 69 -2.58 -5.50 -4.65
N SER A 70 -1.60 -5.88 -3.84
CA SER A 70 -1.70 -5.73 -2.39
C SER A 70 -1.79 -4.27 -1.97
N VAL A 71 -0.95 -3.38 -2.53
CA VAL A 71 -1.01 -1.94 -2.20
C VAL A 71 -2.35 -1.35 -2.65
N ILE A 72 -2.84 -1.66 -3.86
CA ILE A 72 -4.16 -1.18 -4.33
C ILE A 72 -5.28 -1.66 -3.40
N ALA A 73 -5.29 -2.94 -3.03
CA ALA A 73 -6.30 -3.50 -2.14
C ALA A 73 -6.29 -2.80 -0.78
N THR A 74 -5.10 -2.46 -0.26
CA THR A 74 -5.00 -1.73 1.01
C THR A 74 -5.41 -0.27 0.90
N LEU A 75 -5.09 0.41 -0.20
CA LEU A 75 -5.56 1.77 -0.45
C LEU A 75 -7.09 1.82 -0.57
N TRP A 76 -7.67 0.86 -1.30
CA TRP A 76 -9.11 0.73 -1.41
C TRP A 76 -9.75 0.52 -0.03
N TYR A 77 -9.22 -0.44 0.75
CA TYR A 77 -9.71 -0.72 2.09
C TYR A 77 -9.61 0.50 3.00
N ALA A 78 -8.46 1.16 3.03
CA ALA A 78 -8.24 2.33 3.85
C ALA A 78 -9.16 3.50 3.45
N GLY A 79 -9.38 3.72 2.15
CA GLY A 79 -10.34 4.70 1.67
C GLY A 79 -11.78 4.35 2.06
N ALA A 80 -12.20 3.12 1.85
CA ALA A 80 -13.57 2.67 2.14
C ALA A 80 -13.88 2.70 3.65
N VAL A 81 -12.93 2.29 4.49
CA VAL A 81 -13.15 2.12 5.93
C VAL A 81 -12.85 3.39 6.71
N PHE A 82 -11.70 4.03 6.47
CA PHE A 82 -11.25 5.16 7.28
C PHE A 82 -11.63 6.53 6.73
N VAL A 83 -11.92 6.65 5.42
CA VAL A 83 -12.29 7.92 4.79
C VAL A 83 -13.78 8.01 4.50
N LEU A 84 -14.35 6.98 3.90
CA LEU A 84 -15.77 6.96 3.50
C LEU A 84 -16.68 6.31 4.53
N GLY A 85 -16.12 5.47 5.40
CA GLY A 85 -16.86 4.79 6.45
C GLY A 85 -16.92 5.65 7.72
N ASP A 86 -18.06 5.59 8.41
CA ASP A 86 -18.24 6.14 9.76
C ASP A 86 -17.56 5.24 10.81
N ASP A 87 -16.29 4.90 10.58
CA ASP A 87 -15.54 4.08 11.51
C ASP A 87 -15.29 4.85 12.82
N PRO A 88 -15.68 4.31 13.99
CA PRO A 88 -15.55 5.03 15.24
C PRO A 88 -14.08 5.34 15.59
N ALA A 89 -13.12 4.54 15.10
CA ALA A 89 -11.70 4.82 15.30
C ALA A 89 -11.24 6.00 14.45
N SER A 90 -11.71 6.13 13.20
CA SER A 90 -11.38 7.30 12.36
C SER A 90 -11.97 8.59 12.92
N ILE A 91 -13.22 8.56 13.39
CA ILE A 91 -13.91 9.73 13.96
C ILE A 91 -13.23 10.18 15.26
N ALA A 92 -12.93 9.24 16.16
CA ALA A 92 -12.27 9.56 17.43
C ALA A 92 -10.82 10.01 17.22
N ALA A 93 -10.08 9.35 16.32
CA ALA A 93 -8.72 9.74 15.99
C ALA A 93 -8.68 11.14 15.38
N ALA A 94 -9.62 11.48 14.48
CA ALA A 94 -9.67 12.78 13.80
C ALA A 94 -10.13 13.95 14.70
N SER A 95 -10.73 13.67 15.85
CA SER A 95 -11.25 14.69 16.78
C SER A 95 -10.49 14.80 18.10
N GLY A 96 -9.66 13.81 18.45
CA GLY A 96 -8.86 13.79 19.68
C GLY A 96 -7.43 14.36 19.53
N ASP A 97 -6.63 14.22 20.58
CA ASP A 97 -5.25 14.72 20.65
C ASP A 97 -4.32 14.11 19.58
N GLY A 98 -4.70 12.97 19.02
CA GLY A 98 -4.01 12.27 17.93
C GLY A 98 -4.35 12.77 16.52
N ALA A 99 -5.28 13.73 16.35
CA ALA A 99 -5.86 14.10 15.06
C ALA A 99 -4.83 14.49 14.01
N THR A 100 -3.84 15.31 14.37
CA THR A 100 -2.81 15.72 13.42
C THR A 100 -1.98 14.54 12.93
N ALA A 101 -1.56 13.64 13.83
CA ALA A 101 -0.79 12.46 13.46
C ALA A 101 -1.62 11.48 12.62
N TYR A 102 -2.90 11.31 12.95
CA TYR A 102 -3.83 10.46 12.21
C TYR A 102 -4.07 11.00 10.79
N THR A 103 -4.46 12.27 10.65
CA THR A 103 -4.77 12.87 9.34
C THR A 103 -3.54 12.95 8.46
N ILE A 104 -2.39 13.38 8.99
CA ILE A 104 -1.13 13.40 8.22
C ILE A 104 -0.74 11.98 7.84
N GLY A 105 -0.78 11.05 8.78
CA GLY A 105 -0.48 9.64 8.54
C GLY A 105 -1.34 9.08 7.41
N LEU A 106 -2.65 9.33 7.44
CA LEU A 106 -3.60 8.80 6.46
C LEU A 106 -3.38 9.41 5.07
N VAL A 107 -3.21 10.74 4.98
CA VAL A 107 -2.94 11.42 3.71
C VAL A 107 -1.62 10.94 3.11
N VAL A 108 -0.56 10.84 3.92
CA VAL A 108 0.75 10.39 3.48
C VAL A 108 0.71 8.91 3.10
N PHE A 109 0.00 8.08 3.85
CA PHE A 109 -0.16 6.65 3.57
C PHE A 109 -0.83 6.42 2.21
N LEU A 110 -1.96 7.09 1.98
CA LEU A 110 -2.68 7.03 0.71
C LEU A 110 -1.83 7.59 -0.44
N GLY A 111 -1.20 8.74 -0.23
CA GLY A 111 -0.35 9.40 -1.23
C GLY A 111 0.85 8.55 -1.63
N ILE A 112 1.61 8.03 -0.66
CA ILE A 112 2.77 7.17 -0.93
C ILE A 112 2.34 5.88 -1.60
N GLY A 113 1.24 5.24 -1.17
CA GLY A 113 0.75 4.04 -1.81
C GLY A 113 0.38 4.28 -3.28
N LEU A 114 -0.32 5.37 -3.58
CA LEU A 114 -0.66 5.76 -4.96
C LEU A 114 0.60 6.01 -5.80
N VAL A 115 1.55 6.79 -5.28
CA VAL A 115 2.82 7.05 -5.96
C VAL A 115 3.59 5.75 -6.19
N SER A 116 3.63 4.86 -5.20
CA SER A 116 4.31 3.55 -5.29
C SER A 116 3.72 2.70 -6.41
N VAL A 117 2.39 2.63 -6.50
CA VAL A 117 1.69 1.87 -7.54
C VAL A 117 1.90 2.50 -8.91
N LEU A 118 1.70 3.81 -9.05
CA LEU A 118 1.77 4.49 -10.36
C LEU A 118 3.19 4.52 -10.91
N VAL A 119 4.15 5.00 -10.12
CA VAL A 119 5.55 5.10 -10.53
C VAL A 119 6.19 3.72 -10.65
N GLY A 120 5.88 2.82 -9.71
CA GLY A 120 6.34 1.42 -9.75
C GLY A 120 5.85 0.70 -11.00
N SER A 121 4.55 0.74 -11.28
CA SER A 121 3.96 0.11 -12.47
C SER A 121 4.53 0.69 -13.76
N TRP A 122 4.69 2.02 -13.86
CA TRP A 122 5.28 2.66 -15.03
C TRP A 122 6.74 2.22 -15.26
N ARG A 123 7.53 2.14 -14.19
CA ARG A 123 8.92 1.66 -14.28
C ARG A 123 8.98 0.18 -14.66
N TRP A 124 8.21 -0.67 -13.98
CA TRP A 124 8.20 -2.11 -14.27
C TRP A 124 7.72 -2.41 -15.68
N TYR A 125 6.73 -1.68 -16.19
CA TYR A 125 6.27 -1.85 -17.58
C TYR A 125 7.39 -1.56 -18.59
N ARG A 126 8.28 -0.61 -18.29
CA ARG A 126 9.44 -0.28 -19.16
C ARG A 126 10.61 -1.23 -19.00
N THR A 127 10.83 -1.80 -17.82
CA THR A 127 12.07 -2.54 -17.50
C THR A 127 11.89 -4.05 -17.36
N SER A 128 10.68 -4.54 -17.07
CA SER A 128 10.39 -5.95 -16.82
C SER A 128 9.52 -6.52 -17.96
N PRO A 129 10.10 -7.36 -18.84
CA PRO A 129 9.34 -8.02 -19.90
C PRO A 129 8.19 -8.86 -19.34
N GLY A 130 8.39 -9.52 -18.19
CA GLY A 130 7.38 -10.37 -17.54
C GLY A 130 6.20 -9.57 -16.97
N PHE A 131 6.45 -8.41 -16.37
CA PHE A 131 5.37 -7.54 -15.92
C PHE A 131 4.59 -6.97 -17.11
N ARG A 132 5.30 -6.55 -18.16
CA ARG A 132 4.68 -6.05 -19.39
C ARG A 132 3.79 -7.10 -20.04
N THR A 133 4.23 -8.34 -20.19
CA THR A 133 3.40 -9.41 -20.78
C THR A 133 2.15 -9.68 -19.95
N VAL A 134 2.23 -9.67 -18.62
CA VAL A 134 1.04 -9.81 -17.76
C VAL A 134 0.07 -8.64 -17.96
N VAL A 135 0.57 -7.40 -17.98
CA VAL A 135 -0.27 -6.21 -18.20
C VAL A 135 -0.90 -6.22 -19.60
N ASP A 136 -0.13 -6.53 -20.63
CA ASP A 136 -0.60 -6.57 -22.01
C ASP A 136 -1.65 -7.68 -22.22
N ALA A 137 -1.46 -8.85 -21.58
CA ALA A 137 -2.44 -9.93 -21.57
C ALA A 137 -3.76 -9.51 -20.93
N VAL A 138 -3.72 -8.82 -19.79
CA VAL A 138 -4.91 -8.27 -19.12
C VAL A 138 -5.57 -7.17 -19.97
N ALA A 139 -4.78 -6.33 -20.63
CA ALA A 139 -5.27 -5.25 -21.50
C ALA A 139 -5.77 -5.75 -22.88
N GLY A 140 -5.71 -7.05 -23.16
CA GLY A 140 -6.10 -7.64 -24.44
C GLY A 140 -5.17 -7.28 -25.61
N ARG A 141 -3.98 -6.74 -25.34
CA ARG A 141 -2.98 -6.42 -26.36
C ARG A 141 -2.10 -7.64 -26.56
N ARG A 142 -2.30 -8.40 -27.63
CA ARG A 142 -1.38 -9.47 -28.01
C ARG A 142 -0.05 -8.83 -28.44
N SER A 143 1.03 -9.13 -27.74
CA SER A 143 2.37 -8.75 -28.17
C SER A 143 2.70 -9.50 -29.47
N SER A 144 2.67 -8.78 -30.59
CA SER A 144 3.19 -9.24 -31.89
C SER A 144 4.71 -9.25 -31.90
#